data_AF-A0A3N2FH20-F1
#
_entry.id   AF-A0A3N2FH20-F1
#
_cell.length_a   1.000
_cell.length_b   1.000
_cell.length_c   1.000
_cell.angle_alpha   90.00
_cell.angle_beta   90.00
_cell.angle_gamma   90.00
#
_symmetry.space_group_name_H-M   'P 1'
#
loop_
_entity.id
_entity.type
_entity.pdbx_description
1 polymer ?
#
loop_
_entity_poly.entity_id
_entity_poly.type
_entity_poly.pdbx_seq_one_letter_code
_entity_poly.pdbx_strand_id
1 'polypeptide(L)'
;MAKKLPELKIPPVLGPGREVEAVELLTTYFGSPYTGAAFEDLGRPWNTPETLDVIDATDIVAVSTLSVDVPARAAIAILGELAPQISALLRDIPAERDLVDADDDLIDAGSATVRLWNLLRELPGMGPTKTSKLIARKRPRLVPIYDSVVKKELGLEDARGFWQAMRAALLADERALAHRAADLRAAANLSELVTDLRVVDVVIWMTGKNPR
;
A
#
# COMPACT_ATOMS: atom_id res chain seq x y z
N MET A 1 -20.58 -1.55 -20.31
CA MET A 1 -20.00 -2.86 -19.95
C MET A 1 -19.06 -2.64 -18.77
N ALA A 2 -19.33 -3.26 -17.62
CA ALA A 2 -18.39 -3.23 -16.50
C ALA A 2 -17.08 -3.88 -16.96
N LYS A 3 -15.96 -3.17 -16.80
CA LYS A 3 -14.64 -3.69 -17.20
C LYS A 3 -14.32 -4.87 -16.27
N LYS A 4 -14.01 -6.05 -16.81
CA LYS A 4 -13.65 -7.22 -16.01
C LYS A 4 -12.45 -6.85 -15.12
N LEU A 5 -12.55 -7.09 -13.82
CA LEU A 5 -11.45 -6.88 -12.87
C LEU A 5 -10.27 -7.80 -13.24
N PRO A 6 -9.02 -7.36 -13.04
CA PRO A 6 -7.88 -8.24 -13.22
C PRO A 6 -7.94 -9.38 -12.20
N GLU A 7 -7.56 -10.57 -12.62
CA GLU A 7 -7.45 -11.74 -11.74
C GLU A 7 -6.04 -11.76 -11.15
N LEU A 8 -5.93 -11.63 -9.82
CA LEU A 8 -4.63 -11.61 -9.14
C LEU A 8 -4.06 -13.01 -9.00
N LYS A 9 -2.80 -13.18 -9.39
CA LYS A 9 -2.02 -14.39 -9.09
C LYS A 9 -1.41 -14.27 -7.71
N ILE A 10 -2.15 -14.67 -6.67
CA ILE A 10 -1.63 -14.65 -5.30
C ILE A 10 -0.50 -15.68 -5.17
N PRO A 11 0.73 -15.28 -4.76
CA PRO A 11 1.85 -16.20 -4.62
C PRO A 11 1.55 -17.36 -3.65
N PRO A 12 1.95 -18.62 -3.95
CA PRO A 12 1.68 -19.77 -3.09
C PRO A 12 2.21 -19.67 -1.66
N VAL A 13 3.21 -18.80 -1.41
CA VAL A 13 3.73 -18.54 -0.04
C VAL A 13 2.68 -17.89 0.87
N LEU A 14 1.69 -17.19 0.28
CA LEU A 14 0.50 -16.70 0.98
C LEU A 14 -0.62 -17.74 1.02
N GLY A 15 -0.38 -18.97 0.59
CA GLY A 15 -1.31 -20.10 0.68
C GLY A 15 -1.05 -20.98 1.91
N PRO A 16 -2.01 -21.86 2.27
CA PRO A 16 -1.92 -22.74 3.44
C PRO A 16 -0.70 -23.64 3.46
N GLY A 17 -0.14 -23.84 4.66
CA GLY A 17 1.02 -24.72 4.89
C GLY A 17 2.37 -24.08 4.58
N ARG A 18 2.40 -22.76 4.32
CA ARG A 18 3.62 -21.98 4.00
C ARG A 18 3.91 -20.88 5.02
N GLU A 19 3.33 -20.99 6.22
CA GLU A 19 3.41 -20.00 7.28
C GLU A 19 4.87 -19.74 7.70
N VAL A 20 5.65 -20.81 7.89
CA VAL A 20 7.08 -20.70 8.25
C VAL A 20 7.87 -19.90 7.21
N GLU A 21 7.62 -20.16 5.93
CA GLU A 21 8.29 -19.45 4.83
C GLU A 21 7.86 -17.98 4.76
N ALA A 22 6.56 -17.70 4.86
CA ALA A 22 6.07 -16.33 4.85
C ALA A 22 6.60 -15.50 6.03
N VAL A 23 6.67 -16.10 7.23
CA VAL A 23 7.27 -15.48 8.42
C VAL A 23 8.77 -15.26 8.24
N GLU A 24 9.49 -16.19 7.61
CA GLU A 24 10.92 -15.99 7.30
C GLU A 24 11.14 -14.80 6.36
N LEU A 25 10.27 -14.62 5.35
CA LEU A 25 10.34 -13.45 4.46
C LEU A 25 10.10 -12.14 5.22
N LEU A 26 9.09 -12.12 6.11
CA LEU A 26 8.77 -10.95 6.93
C LEU A 26 9.89 -10.61 7.91
N THR A 27 10.37 -11.59 8.67
CA THR A 27 11.45 -11.39 9.64
C THR A 27 12.76 -11.01 8.96
N THR A 28 13.03 -11.53 7.76
CA THR A 28 14.15 -11.08 6.93
C THR A 28 13.97 -9.63 6.51
N TYR A 29 12.80 -9.24 6.01
CA TYR A 29 12.54 -7.87 5.55
C TYR A 29 12.66 -6.85 6.69
N PHE A 30 12.01 -7.12 7.84
CA PHE A 30 11.98 -6.19 8.98
C PHE A 30 13.19 -6.31 9.93
N GLY A 31 13.98 -7.40 9.86
CA GLY A 31 15.16 -7.63 10.69
C GLY A 31 16.52 -7.35 10.01
N SER A 32 16.54 -7.17 8.69
CA SER A 32 17.75 -6.86 7.90
C SER A 32 17.81 -5.35 7.55
N PRO A 33 18.91 -4.82 6.97
CA PRO A 33 19.02 -3.40 6.63
C PRO A 33 18.19 -2.99 5.39
N TYR A 34 16.98 -3.55 5.21
CA TYR A 34 16.03 -3.03 4.23
C TYR A 34 15.49 -1.69 4.72
N THR A 35 15.78 -0.62 3.99
CA THR A 35 15.33 0.73 4.34
C THR A 35 13.81 0.80 4.49
N GLY A 36 13.08 0.03 3.69
CA GLY A 36 11.63 0.03 3.67
C GLY A 36 10.96 -0.57 4.92
N ALA A 37 11.73 -1.06 5.90
CA ALA A 37 11.25 -1.42 7.23
C ALA A 37 10.96 -0.20 8.12
N ALA A 38 11.49 0.98 7.75
CA ALA A 38 11.20 2.25 8.42
C ALA A 38 9.99 2.98 7.79
N PHE A 39 9.32 2.38 6.80
CA PHE A 39 8.33 3.08 5.98
C PHE A 39 7.10 3.52 6.78
N GLU A 40 6.73 2.78 7.82
CA GLU A 40 5.53 2.97 8.62
C GLU A 40 5.71 4.03 9.71
N ASP A 41 6.95 4.29 10.15
CA ASP A 41 7.25 5.09 11.34
C ASP A 41 8.41 6.08 11.22
N LEU A 42 9.08 6.17 10.05
CA LEU A 42 10.16 7.14 9.85
C LEU A 42 9.69 8.58 10.17
N GLY A 43 10.41 9.22 11.10
CA GLY A 43 10.09 10.54 11.64
C GLY A 43 8.88 10.56 12.58
N ARG A 44 7.82 9.81 12.25
CA ARG A 44 6.66 9.54 13.09
C ARG A 44 5.84 8.35 12.55
N PRO A 45 5.03 7.69 13.39
CA PRO A 45 4.00 6.74 12.94
C PRO A 45 3.05 7.34 11.90
N TRP A 46 2.63 6.55 10.92
CA TRP A 46 1.69 6.98 9.88
C TRP A 46 0.32 7.43 10.45
N ASN A 47 -0.05 6.93 11.64
CA ASN A 47 -1.32 7.20 12.32
C ASN A 47 -1.24 8.31 13.37
N THR A 48 -0.20 9.16 13.34
CA THR A 48 -0.11 10.33 14.22
C THR A 48 -1.29 11.29 13.97
N PRO A 49 -2.17 11.54 14.98
CA PRO A 49 -3.43 12.29 14.80
C PRO A 49 -3.26 13.66 14.15
N GLU A 50 -2.23 14.41 14.54
CA GLU A 50 -1.97 15.78 14.09
C GLU A 50 -1.63 15.86 12.59
N THR A 51 -1.24 14.73 12.00
CA THR A 51 -0.78 14.66 10.61
C THR A 51 -1.57 13.66 9.77
N LEU A 52 -2.65 13.08 10.31
CA LEU A 52 -3.37 11.98 9.68
C LEU A 52 -3.87 12.34 8.26
N ASP A 53 -4.31 13.58 8.10
CA ASP A 53 -4.87 14.11 6.84
C ASP A 53 -3.96 15.11 6.14
N VAL A 54 -2.68 15.13 6.47
CA VAL A 54 -1.70 16.04 5.88
C VAL A 54 -0.52 15.23 5.32
N ILE A 55 -0.09 15.57 4.11
CA ILE A 55 1.20 15.12 3.59
C ILE A 55 2.23 16.19 3.93
N ASP A 56 3.28 15.82 4.66
CA ASP A 56 4.39 16.73 4.95
C ASP A 56 5.74 16.19 4.42
N ALA A 57 6.82 16.92 4.70
CA ALA A 57 8.17 16.53 4.27
C ALA A 57 8.60 15.15 4.80
N THR A 58 8.08 14.72 5.95
CA THR A 58 8.39 13.40 6.52
C THR A 58 7.78 12.30 5.66
N ASP A 59 6.56 12.48 5.17
CA ASP A 59 5.91 11.50 4.28
C ASP A 59 6.65 11.40 2.94
N ILE A 60 7.18 12.52 2.43
CA ILE A 60 8.02 12.54 1.23
C ILE A 60 9.31 11.73 1.43
N VAL A 61 9.99 11.92 2.57
CA VAL A 61 11.21 11.16 2.90
C VAL A 61 10.89 9.69 3.18
N ALA A 62 9.78 9.38 3.84
CA ALA A 62 9.35 8.01 4.10
C ALA A 62 9.19 7.22 2.80
N VAL A 63 8.61 7.80 1.75
CA VAL A 63 8.50 7.15 0.43
C VAL A 63 9.86 6.74 -0.16
N SER A 64 10.93 7.50 0.11
CA SER A 64 12.29 7.18 -0.35
C SER A 64 12.85 5.87 0.22
N THR A 65 12.36 5.45 1.38
CA THR A 65 12.73 4.17 2.00
C THR A 65 12.30 2.97 1.16
N LEU A 66 11.32 3.14 0.27
CA LEU A 66 10.83 2.14 -0.69
C LEU A 66 11.48 2.28 -2.07
N SER A 67 12.71 2.81 -2.12
CA SER A 67 13.53 2.92 -3.34
C SER A 67 12.93 3.77 -4.47
N VAL A 68 12.10 4.76 -4.13
CA VAL A 68 11.60 5.76 -5.09
C VAL A 68 11.62 7.15 -4.47
N ASP A 69 12.03 8.16 -5.21
CA ASP A 69 11.96 9.57 -4.79
C ASP A 69 10.66 10.23 -5.26
N VAL A 70 10.13 11.20 -4.51
CA VAL A 70 9.12 12.13 -5.05
C VAL A 70 9.86 13.26 -5.77
N PRO A 71 9.59 13.53 -7.07
CA PRO A 71 10.29 14.57 -7.80
C PRO A 71 10.16 15.93 -7.12
N ALA A 72 11.23 16.73 -7.10
CA ALA A 72 11.26 18.01 -6.37
C ALA A 72 10.10 18.95 -6.74
N ARG A 73 9.73 19.05 -8.02
CA ARG A 73 8.58 19.86 -8.46
C ARG A 73 7.25 19.33 -7.92
N ALA A 74 7.08 18.01 -7.87
CA ALA A 74 5.89 17.40 -7.28
C ALA A 74 5.85 17.63 -5.77
N ALA A 75 6.99 17.50 -5.07
CA ALA A 75 7.08 17.78 -3.64
C ALA A 75 6.73 19.24 -3.32
N ILE A 76 7.24 20.21 -4.10
CA ILE A 76 6.88 21.64 -3.95
C ILE A 76 5.38 21.86 -4.10
N ALA A 77 4.74 21.24 -5.10
CA ALA A 77 3.30 21.38 -5.32
C ALA A 77 2.48 20.72 -4.19
N ILE A 78 2.84 19.50 -3.81
CA ILE A 78 2.17 18.72 -2.75
C ILE A 78 2.23 19.43 -1.40
N LEU A 79 3.39 19.97 -1.05
CA LEU A 79 3.63 20.65 0.23
C LEU A 79 3.20 22.13 0.21
N GLY A 80 2.91 22.68 -0.97
CA GLY A 80 2.53 24.06 -1.19
C GLY A 80 1.09 24.18 -1.66
N GLU A 81 0.90 24.55 -2.93
CA GLU A 81 -0.39 24.94 -3.49
C GLU A 81 -1.48 23.84 -3.42
N LEU A 82 -1.10 22.56 -3.53
CA LEU A 82 -2.05 21.44 -3.51
C LEU A 82 -2.34 20.93 -2.10
N ALA A 83 -1.58 21.35 -1.08
CA ALA A 83 -1.73 20.84 0.29
C ALA A 83 -3.17 20.95 0.83
N PRO A 84 -3.91 22.07 0.65
CA PRO A 84 -5.29 22.16 1.12
C PRO A 84 -6.23 21.17 0.43
N GLN A 85 -6.09 20.98 -0.88
CA GLN A 85 -6.92 20.08 -1.68
C GLN A 85 -6.63 18.61 -1.34
N ILE A 86 -5.35 18.25 -1.22
CA ILE A 86 -4.91 16.91 -0.78
C ILE A 86 -5.45 16.63 0.62
N SER A 87 -5.36 17.59 1.54
CA SER A 87 -5.84 17.39 2.91
C SER A 87 -7.36 17.24 2.99
N ALA A 88 -8.10 17.96 2.14
CA ALA A 88 -9.55 17.77 2.03
C ALA A 88 -9.90 16.37 1.53
N LEU A 89 -9.20 15.88 0.50
CA LEU A 89 -9.40 14.51 0.00
C LEU A 89 -9.01 13.45 1.03
N LEU A 90 -7.94 13.66 1.80
CA LEU A 90 -7.56 12.73 2.87
C LEU A 90 -8.62 12.66 3.97
N ARG A 91 -9.19 13.80 4.40
CA ARG A 91 -10.29 13.79 5.39
C ARG A 91 -11.51 12.98 4.95
N ASP A 92 -11.78 12.93 3.65
CA ASP A 92 -12.87 12.13 3.07
C ASP A 92 -12.52 10.62 2.98
N ILE A 93 -11.28 10.22 3.27
CA ILE A 93 -10.82 8.84 3.25
C ILE A 93 -10.56 8.39 4.70
N PRO A 94 -11.38 7.50 5.28
CA PRO A 94 -11.18 7.06 6.67
C PRO A 94 -9.83 6.35 6.85
N ALA A 95 -9.02 6.82 7.81
CA ALA A 95 -7.68 6.27 8.05
C ALA A 95 -7.69 4.82 8.57
N GLU A 96 -8.69 4.48 9.39
CA GLU A 96 -8.84 3.16 10.01
C GLU A 96 -9.62 2.15 9.17
N ARG A 97 -9.96 2.48 7.92
CA ARG A 97 -10.71 1.56 7.06
C ARG A 97 -9.77 0.58 6.36
N ASP A 98 -9.95 -0.70 6.67
CA ASP A 98 -9.28 -1.79 5.97
C ASP A 98 -9.86 -2.02 4.58
N LEU A 99 -8.99 -2.33 3.60
CA LEU A 99 -9.40 -2.59 2.23
C LEU A 99 -10.41 -3.74 2.11
N VAL A 100 -10.28 -4.79 2.93
CA VAL A 100 -11.20 -5.93 2.93
C VAL A 100 -12.64 -5.53 3.33
N ASP A 101 -12.77 -4.49 4.14
CA ASP A 101 -14.04 -3.95 4.65
C ASP A 101 -14.40 -2.59 4.03
N ALA A 102 -13.67 -2.17 2.99
CA ALA A 102 -13.95 -0.94 2.26
C ALA A 102 -15.21 -1.12 1.41
N ASP A 103 -16.05 -0.10 1.35
CA ASP A 103 -17.17 -0.05 0.42
C ASP A 103 -16.67 0.43 -0.96
N ASP A 104 -17.47 0.18 -2.00
CA ASP A 104 -17.13 0.55 -3.37
C ASP A 104 -16.90 2.06 -3.50
N ASP A 105 -17.64 2.88 -2.75
CA ASP A 105 -17.53 4.34 -2.75
C ASP A 105 -16.18 4.89 -2.24
N LEU A 106 -15.34 4.05 -1.62
CA LEU A 106 -13.98 4.39 -1.22
C LEU A 106 -12.94 4.07 -2.29
N ILE A 107 -13.18 3.13 -3.21
CA ILE A 107 -12.16 2.64 -4.16
C ILE A 107 -12.57 2.75 -5.63
N ASP A 108 -13.85 2.97 -5.93
CA ASP A 108 -14.37 3.10 -7.29
C ASP A 108 -14.20 4.49 -7.89
N ALA A 109 -14.51 4.57 -9.20
CA ALA A 109 -14.41 5.79 -9.96
C ALA A 109 -15.19 6.93 -9.28
N GLY A 110 -14.48 8.03 -9.00
CA GLY A 110 -15.05 9.20 -8.36
C GLY A 110 -14.91 9.21 -6.83
N SER A 111 -14.44 8.14 -6.18
CA SER A 111 -14.14 8.14 -4.74
C SER A 111 -13.07 9.17 -4.37
N ALA A 112 -13.02 9.58 -3.10
CA ALA A 112 -11.96 10.47 -2.60
C ALA A 112 -10.55 9.88 -2.84
N THR A 113 -10.40 8.56 -2.67
CA THR A 113 -9.14 7.84 -2.91
C THR A 113 -8.73 7.91 -4.38
N VAL A 114 -9.65 7.70 -5.33
CA VAL A 114 -9.37 7.80 -6.76
C VAL A 114 -9.09 9.24 -7.18
N ARG A 115 -9.80 10.23 -6.62
CA ARG A 115 -9.52 11.65 -6.85
C ARG A 115 -8.12 12.04 -6.35
N LEU A 116 -7.71 11.56 -5.17
CA LEU A 116 -6.37 11.77 -4.64
C LEU A 116 -5.30 11.12 -5.53
N TRP A 117 -5.53 9.89 -5.98
CA TRP A 117 -4.67 9.21 -6.93
C TRP A 117 -4.49 10.01 -8.22
N ASN A 118 -5.59 10.47 -8.82
CA ASN A 118 -5.55 11.24 -10.07
C ASN A 118 -4.81 12.57 -9.89
N LEU A 119 -5.14 13.33 -8.84
CA LEU A 119 -4.48 14.59 -8.50
C LEU A 119 -2.95 14.42 -8.40
N LEU A 120 -2.49 13.38 -7.69
CA LEU A 120 -1.07 13.10 -7.55
C LEU A 120 -0.43 12.61 -8.87
N ARG A 121 -1.16 11.86 -9.70
CA ARG A 121 -0.67 11.33 -10.99
C ARG A 121 -0.53 12.40 -12.07
N GLU A 122 -1.25 13.51 -11.95
CA GLU A 122 -1.14 14.67 -12.85
C GLU A 122 0.20 15.41 -12.68
N LEU A 123 0.85 15.26 -11.51
CA LEU A 123 2.15 15.87 -11.25
C LEU A 123 3.26 15.21 -12.09
N PRO A 124 4.13 16.00 -12.76
CA PRO A 124 5.22 15.46 -13.57
C PRO A 124 6.14 14.52 -12.77
N GLY A 125 6.32 13.31 -13.29
CA GLY A 125 7.19 12.28 -12.71
C GLY A 125 6.54 11.44 -11.59
N MET A 126 5.32 11.75 -11.16
CA MET A 126 4.54 10.95 -10.22
C MET A 126 3.88 9.76 -10.90
N GLY A 127 4.68 8.73 -11.22
CA GLY A 127 4.24 7.42 -11.72
C GLY A 127 3.30 6.66 -10.78
N PRO A 128 2.60 5.60 -11.25
CA PRO A 128 1.73 4.78 -10.39
C PRO A 128 2.44 4.25 -9.14
N THR A 129 3.71 3.85 -9.25
CA THR A 129 4.52 3.38 -8.11
C THR A 129 4.75 4.45 -7.04
N LYS A 130 5.04 5.69 -7.45
CA LYS A 130 5.28 6.78 -6.50
C LYS A 130 3.97 7.20 -5.83
N THR A 131 2.91 7.30 -6.63
CA THR A 131 1.57 7.64 -6.12
C THR A 131 1.05 6.60 -5.15
N SER A 132 1.12 5.30 -5.46
CA SER A 132 0.65 4.26 -4.54
C SER A 132 1.38 4.29 -3.22
N LYS A 133 2.72 4.47 -3.24
CA LYS A 133 3.54 4.51 -2.02
C LYS A 133 3.21 5.74 -1.17
N LEU A 134 3.02 6.90 -1.78
CA LEU A 134 2.65 8.11 -1.04
C LEU A 134 1.26 8.00 -0.41
N ILE A 135 0.27 7.44 -1.12
CA ILE A 135 -1.05 7.23 -0.54
C ILE A 135 -1.03 6.13 0.52
N ALA A 136 -0.31 5.04 0.30
CA ALA A 136 -0.14 3.98 1.30
C ALA A 136 0.52 4.50 2.59
N ARG A 137 1.43 5.48 2.51
CA ARG A 137 1.98 6.14 3.71
C ARG A 137 0.89 6.83 4.56
N LYS A 138 -0.19 7.32 3.94
CA LYS A 138 -1.29 7.98 4.66
C LYS A 138 -2.46 7.07 4.97
N ARG A 139 -2.71 6.06 4.13
CA ARG A 139 -3.83 5.12 4.21
C ARG A 139 -3.35 3.67 4.03
N PRO A 140 -2.42 3.18 4.88
CA PRO A 140 -1.80 1.86 4.70
C PRO A 140 -2.75 0.69 4.93
N ARG A 141 -3.91 0.95 5.54
CA ARG A 141 -4.99 -0.03 5.73
C ARG A 141 -5.85 -0.21 4.47
N LEU A 142 -5.95 0.84 3.66
CA LEU A 142 -6.84 0.91 2.50
C LEU A 142 -6.12 0.74 1.16
N VAL A 143 -4.93 1.34 1.00
CA VAL A 143 -4.28 1.43 -0.31
C VAL A 143 -3.03 0.54 -0.36
N PRO A 144 -3.03 -0.53 -1.17
CA PRO A 144 -1.88 -1.41 -1.30
C PRO A 144 -0.75 -0.73 -2.08
N ILE A 145 0.49 -1.09 -1.77
CA ILE A 145 1.66 -0.62 -2.49
C ILE A 145 1.75 -1.30 -3.85
N TYR A 146 1.89 -0.50 -4.90
CA TYR A 146 2.10 -0.97 -6.25
C TYR A 146 3.54 -0.66 -6.71
N ASP A 147 4.23 -1.65 -7.27
CA ASP A 147 5.49 -1.45 -8.00
C ASP A 147 5.66 -2.48 -9.12
N SER A 148 6.80 -2.46 -9.80
CA SER A 148 7.07 -3.39 -10.91
C SER A 148 7.19 -4.85 -10.46
N VAL A 149 7.60 -5.11 -9.22
CA VAL A 149 7.69 -6.46 -8.65
C VAL A 149 6.28 -6.95 -8.33
N VAL A 150 5.50 -6.18 -7.56
CA VAL A 150 4.09 -6.50 -7.23
C VAL A 150 3.27 -6.70 -8.50
N LYS A 151 3.44 -5.82 -9.49
CA LYS A 151 2.80 -5.95 -10.81
C LYS A 151 3.10 -7.32 -11.44
N LYS A 152 4.38 -7.69 -11.50
CA LYS A 152 4.83 -8.94 -12.13
C LYS A 152 4.30 -10.16 -11.37
N GLU A 153 4.48 -10.19 -10.06
CA GLU A 153 4.11 -11.33 -9.22
C GLU A 153 2.60 -11.56 -9.22
N LEU A 154 1.80 -10.50 -9.20
CA LEU A 154 0.35 -10.60 -9.26
C LEU A 154 -0.22 -10.79 -10.68
N GLY A 155 0.63 -10.77 -11.71
CA GLY A 155 0.20 -10.91 -13.10
C GLY A 155 -0.60 -9.73 -13.65
N LEU A 156 -0.37 -8.52 -13.13
CA LEU A 156 -1.07 -7.30 -13.52
C LEU A 156 -0.51 -6.71 -14.83
N GLU A 157 -1.39 -6.23 -15.71
CA GLU A 157 -0.98 -5.47 -16.90
C GLU A 157 -0.58 -4.03 -16.55
N ASP A 158 -1.25 -3.41 -15.59
CA ASP A 158 -0.96 -2.11 -15.01
C ASP A 158 -1.73 -1.91 -13.68
N ALA A 159 -1.73 -0.70 -13.13
CA ALA A 159 -2.35 -0.39 -11.84
C ALA A 159 -3.89 -0.29 -11.87
N ARG A 160 -4.54 -0.32 -13.04
CA ARG A 160 -5.99 -0.12 -13.15
C ARG A 160 -6.74 -1.32 -12.56
N GLY A 161 -7.69 -1.05 -11.67
CA GLY A 161 -8.49 -2.09 -11.00
C GLY A 161 -7.73 -2.87 -9.93
N PHE A 162 -6.50 -2.48 -9.60
CA PHE A 162 -5.68 -3.20 -8.62
C PHE A 162 -6.33 -3.23 -7.23
N TRP A 163 -6.89 -2.10 -6.77
CA TRP A 163 -7.52 -2.02 -5.45
C TRP A 163 -8.75 -2.93 -5.34
N GLN A 164 -9.62 -2.90 -6.35
CA GLN A 164 -10.79 -3.77 -6.43
C GLN A 164 -10.40 -5.25 -6.49
N ALA A 165 -9.38 -5.59 -7.29
CA ALA A 165 -8.89 -6.95 -7.41
C ALA A 165 -8.22 -7.45 -6.12
N MET A 166 -7.48 -6.59 -5.42
CA MET A 166 -6.90 -6.92 -4.12
C MET A 166 -7.98 -7.09 -3.05
N ARG A 167 -8.99 -6.21 -3.00
CA ARG A 167 -10.15 -6.38 -2.14
C ARG A 167 -10.89 -7.69 -2.43
N ALA A 168 -11.09 -8.02 -3.71
CA ALA A 168 -11.73 -9.29 -4.10
C ALA A 168 -10.91 -10.51 -3.63
N ALA A 169 -9.57 -10.46 -3.76
CA ALA A 169 -8.70 -11.52 -3.27
C ALA A 169 -8.72 -11.64 -1.73
N LEU A 170 -8.80 -10.52 -1.01
CA LEU A 170 -8.94 -10.50 0.45
C LEU A 170 -10.30 -11.03 0.93
N LEU A 171 -11.35 -10.89 0.12
CA LEU A 171 -12.71 -11.38 0.42
C LEU A 171 -12.94 -12.84 0.03
N ALA A 172 -12.15 -13.38 -0.90
CA ALA A 172 -12.28 -14.76 -1.38
C ALA A 172 -12.06 -15.79 -0.26
N ASP A 173 -12.58 -17.00 -0.47
CA ASP A 173 -12.38 -18.17 0.40
C ASP A 173 -12.59 -17.86 1.90
N GLU A 174 -13.74 -17.25 2.22
CA GLU A 174 -14.10 -16.85 3.60
C GLU A 174 -13.04 -15.95 4.25
N ARG A 175 -12.47 -15.02 3.45
CA ARG A 175 -11.41 -14.09 3.86
C ARG A 175 -10.10 -14.77 4.27
N ALA A 176 -9.79 -15.94 3.71
CA ALA A 176 -8.60 -16.72 4.05
C ALA A 176 -7.29 -15.91 3.95
N LEU A 177 -7.12 -15.08 2.91
CA LEU A 177 -5.93 -14.26 2.75
C LEU A 177 -5.84 -13.16 3.83
N ALA A 178 -6.97 -12.53 4.19
CA ALA A 178 -6.99 -11.50 5.21
C ALA A 178 -6.67 -12.07 6.61
N HIS A 179 -7.30 -13.19 6.99
CA HIS A 179 -6.99 -13.87 8.25
C HIS A 179 -5.52 -14.30 8.31
N ARG A 180 -5.01 -14.86 7.21
CA ARG A 180 -3.60 -15.25 7.11
C ARG A 180 -2.66 -14.06 7.26
N ALA A 181 -2.97 -12.90 6.67
CA ALA A 181 -2.14 -11.73 6.82
C ALA A 181 -2.01 -11.29 8.29
N ALA A 182 -3.11 -11.31 9.04
CA ALA A 182 -3.12 -11.04 10.48
C ALA A 182 -2.32 -12.10 11.26
N ASP A 183 -2.51 -13.38 10.97
CA ASP A 183 -1.76 -14.49 11.61
C ASP A 183 -0.26 -14.37 11.36
N LEU A 184 0.15 -14.04 10.13
CA LEU A 184 1.55 -13.86 9.74
C LEU A 184 2.18 -12.65 10.44
N ARG A 185 1.44 -11.55 10.57
CA ARG A 185 1.88 -10.36 11.31
C ARG A 185 2.20 -10.71 12.76
N ALA A 186 1.27 -11.42 13.41
CA ALA A 186 1.41 -11.87 14.79
C ALA A 186 2.58 -12.87 14.94
N ALA A 187 2.67 -13.86 14.05
CA ALA A 187 3.72 -14.88 14.08
C ALA A 187 5.13 -14.29 13.84
N ALA A 188 5.25 -13.22 13.04
CA ALA A 188 6.50 -12.48 12.83
C ALA A 188 6.78 -11.42 13.91
N ASN A 189 5.90 -11.29 14.92
CA ASN A 189 6.02 -10.30 16.01
C ASN A 189 6.21 -8.86 15.51
N LEU A 190 5.45 -8.48 14.48
CA LEU A 190 5.52 -7.15 13.88
C LEU A 190 4.66 -6.14 14.65
N SER A 191 5.10 -4.88 14.65
CA SER A 191 4.34 -3.75 15.21
C SER A 191 2.96 -3.63 14.57
N GLU A 192 1.96 -3.15 15.33
CA GLU A 192 0.62 -2.79 14.81
C GLU A 192 0.68 -1.68 13.74
N LEU A 193 1.80 -0.94 13.65
CA LEU A 193 2.01 0.03 12.57
C LEU A 193 2.16 -0.65 11.20
N VAL A 194 2.60 -1.91 11.17
CA VAL A 194 2.64 -2.73 9.95
C VAL A 194 1.24 -3.32 9.76
N THR A 195 0.47 -2.78 8.82
CA THR A 195 -0.90 -3.27 8.57
C THR A 195 -0.89 -4.66 7.94
N ASP A 196 -2.01 -5.38 8.05
CA ASP A 196 -2.15 -6.70 7.41
C ASP A 196 -2.01 -6.59 5.88
N LEU A 197 -2.48 -5.49 5.28
CA LEU A 197 -2.25 -5.19 3.87
C LEU A 197 -0.76 -5.03 3.55
N ARG A 198 -0.01 -4.37 4.43
CA ARG A 198 1.44 -4.20 4.30
C ARG A 198 2.18 -5.53 4.42
N VAL A 199 1.70 -6.47 5.25
CA VAL A 199 2.21 -7.84 5.32
C VAL A 199 2.08 -8.55 3.97
N VAL A 200 0.90 -8.48 3.35
CA VAL A 200 0.67 -9.03 2.01
C VAL A 200 1.62 -8.41 0.99
N ASP A 201 1.75 -7.08 0.98
CA ASP A 201 2.64 -6.36 0.07
C ASP A 201 4.12 -6.79 0.22
N VAL A 202 4.62 -6.91 1.46
CA VAL A 202 6.01 -7.30 1.73
C VAL A 202 6.27 -8.75 1.30
N VAL A 203 5.36 -9.68 1.61
CA VAL A 203 5.53 -11.09 1.23
C VAL A 203 5.54 -11.24 -0.29
N ILE A 204 4.63 -10.57 -1.01
CA ILE A 204 4.61 -10.56 -2.48
C ILE A 204 5.93 -10.01 -3.03
N TRP A 205 6.37 -8.86 -2.51
CA TRP A 205 7.58 -8.21 -2.97
C TRP A 205 8.84 -9.05 -2.73
N MET A 206 8.97 -9.64 -1.54
CA MET A 206 10.10 -10.51 -1.18
C MET A 206 10.14 -11.77 -2.06
N THR A 207 8.97 -12.33 -2.39
CA THR A 207 8.86 -13.47 -3.32
C THR A 207 9.41 -13.12 -4.71
N GLY A 208 9.02 -11.96 -5.25
CA GLY A 208 9.48 -11.53 -6.58
C GLY A 208 10.93 -11.05 -6.62
N LYS A 209 11.50 -10.63 -5.48
CA LYS A 209 12.90 -10.20 -5.36
C LYS A 209 13.88 -11.37 -5.23
N ASN A 210 13.47 -12.44 -4.56
CA ASN A 210 14.22 -13.68 -4.44
C ASN A 210 13.49 -14.81 -5.19
N PRO A 211 13.43 -14.76 -6.54
CA PRO A 211 12.80 -15.82 -7.29
C PRO A 211 13.55 -17.12 -7.01
N ARG A 212 12.83 -18.11 -6.45
CA ARG A 212 13.33 -19.48 -6.28
C ARG A 212 13.41 -20.18 -7.62
#